data_AF-A0A2V7W6X2-F1
#
_entry.id   AF-A0A2V7W6X2-F1
#
_cell.length_a   1.000
_cell.length_b   1.000
_cell.length_c   1.000
_cell.angle_alpha   90.00
_cell.angle_beta   90.00
_cell.angle_gamma   90.00
#
_symmetry.space_group_name_H-M   'P 1'
#
loop_
_entity.id
_entity.type
_entity.pdbx_description
1 polymer ?
#
loop_
_entity_poly.entity_id
_entity_poly.type
_entity_poly.pdbx_seq_one_letter_code
_entity_poly.pdbx_strand_id
1 'polypeptide(L)'
;MITARFVIMTLLVFVAGAWSRRYRATFVEWFAAGLATLTIEMIVLSAIGVRWSIPLLLIVPVIVALIPRNAPHDASKYHLLFLIVACVALAVYALTVMSAAATSGDFVFFWGTKGQIFGQERMLDTAFLRNPDHVVMHPEYPPLVPLYYAWTMLGAQQLDWFGAMASAILFLALATLAIRGDANKALFAAMFALLFIRNDVAGNAEPALIFFEVVACGAAAASAAGVLASGDATTRRPRAAAAPQDDVVTAIALCGAILTKMEGAVFAILFIVFLWRRKLAIIPLVVLAAWLVFAKTNGLFGTSDPRYAFSVAYVWPAMKQLAGQLSFGLWYLPWIACGAAAALGRRNEQLHPSRHVFIRRPRAAAAPLLVAAIVFLAFMVLTYARPEAHLEWSAQRVLMTPLVLFFFSAITRSA
;
A
#
# COMPACT_ATOMS: atom_id res chain seq x y z
N MET A 1 30.03 2.97 1.47
CA MET A 1 29.37 2.98 2.80
C MET A 1 27.89 3.39 2.74
N ILE A 2 27.47 4.26 1.81
CA ILE A 2 26.08 4.73 1.68
C ILE A 2 25.06 3.57 1.52
N THR A 3 25.35 2.60 0.66
CA THR A 3 24.46 1.44 0.42
C THR A 3 24.32 0.49 1.59
N ALA A 4 25.42 0.18 2.30
CA ALA A 4 25.35 -0.64 3.51
C ALA A 4 24.46 0.01 4.59
N ARG A 5 24.53 1.33 4.74
CA ARG A 5 23.65 2.07 5.65
C ARG A 5 22.19 1.96 5.21
N PHE A 6 21.88 2.19 3.93
CA PHE A 6 20.51 2.08 3.44
C PHE A 6 19.89 0.71 3.78
N VAL A 7 20.65 -0.36 3.54
CA VAL A 7 20.24 -1.73 3.90
C VAL A 7 20.02 -1.89 5.41
N ILE A 8 20.98 -1.45 6.24
CA ILE A 8 20.85 -1.53 7.71
C ILE A 8 19.62 -0.77 8.20
N MET A 9 19.42 0.46 7.73
CA MET A 9 18.27 1.28 8.10
C MET A 9 16.95 0.65 7.65
N THR A 10 16.92 0.02 6.48
CA THR A 10 15.78 -0.75 6.00
C THR A 10 15.49 -1.95 6.89
N LEU A 11 16.52 -2.68 7.32
CA LEU A 11 16.38 -3.81 8.26
C LEU A 11 15.85 -3.35 9.62
N LEU A 12 16.25 -2.16 10.10
CA LEU A 12 15.72 -1.59 11.33
C LEU A 12 14.22 -1.26 11.26
N VAL A 13 13.63 -1.10 10.06
CA VAL A 13 12.16 -1.00 9.92
C VAL A 13 11.49 -2.28 10.41
N PHE A 14 12.04 -3.46 10.13
CA PHE A 14 11.50 -4.72 10.67
C PHE A 14 11.62 -4.80 12.19
N VAL A 15 12.69 -4.24 12.76
CA VAL A 15 12.88 -4.16 14.21
C VAL A 15 11.82 -3.23 14.82
N ALA A 16 11.60 -2.06 14.21
CA ALA A 16 10.55 -1.13 14.61
C ALA A 16 9.14 -1.75 14.47
N GLY A 17 8.97 -2.73 13.58
CA GLY A 17 7.73 -3.48 13.43
C GLY A 17 7.58 -4.69 14.35
N ALA A 18 8.62 -5.08 15.09
CA ALA A 18 8.65 -6.35 15.82
C ALA A 18 7.60 -6.44 16.94
N TRP A 19 7.02 -5.30 17.35
CA TRP A 19 5.89 -5.27 18.27
C TRP A 19 4.64 -5.94 17.70
N SER A 20 4.45 -5.95 16.37
CA SER A 20 3.28 -6.59 15.75
C SER A 20 3.30 -8.11 15.88
N ARG A 21 4.44 -8.72 16.25
CA ARG A 21 4.56 -10.14 16.58
C ARG A 21 3.58 -10.62 17.66
N ARG A 22 3.12 -9.73 18.55
CA ARG A 22 2.08 -10.06 19.54
C ARG A 22 0.74 -10.44 18.91
N TYR A 23 0.51 -9.99 17.68
CA TYR A 23 -0.62 -10.34 16.84
C TYR A 23 -0.22 -11.38 15.80
N ARG A 24 0.70 -12.31 16.12
CA ARG A 24 1.24 -13.35 15.22
C ARG A 24 1.51 -12.85 13.80
N ALA A 25 1.95 -11.60 13.71
CA ALA A 25 2.10 -10.94 12.43
C ALA A 25 3.17 -11.65 11.61
N THR A 26 2.95 -11.76 10.30
CA THR A 26 3.96 -12.30 9.38
C THR A 26 5.15 -11.34 9.27
N PHE A 27 6.27 -11.82 8.73
CA PHE A 27 7.46 -10.98 8.48
C PHE A 27 7.11 -9.74 7.62
N VAL A 28 6.20 -9.90 6.67
CA VAL A 28 5.70 -8.82 5.82
C VAL A 28 4.95 -7.76 6.64
N GLU A 29 4.13 -8.20 7.58
CA GLU A 29 3.35 -7.33 8.45
C GLU A 29 4.23 -6.64 9.51
N TRP A 30 5.40 -7.18 9.84
CA TRP A 30 6.40 -6.45 10.64
C TRP A 30 6.90 -5.26 9.86
N PHE A 31 7.25 -5.44 8.58
CA PHE A 31 7.69 -4.32 7.76
C PHE A 31 6.62 -3.22 7.67
N ALA A 32 5.37 -3.60 7.40
CA ALA A 32 4.24 -2.66 7.36
C ALA A 32 4.06 -1.91 8.70
N ALA A 33 4.09 -2.64 9.81
CA ALA A 33 3.96 -2.06 11.15
C ALA A 33 5.11 -1.11 11.48
N GLY A 34 6.35 -1.50 11.18
CA GLY A 34 7.52 -0.65 11.44
C GLY A 34 7.50 0.62 10.62
N LEU A 35 7.17 0.52 9.34
CA LEU A 35 7.13 1.66 8.43
C LEU A 35 6.04 2.66 8.83
N ALA A 36 4.84 2.17 9.16
CA ALA A 36 3.75 3.01 9.67
C ALA A 36 4.11 3.65 11.03
N THR A 37 4.72 2.89 11.94
CA THR A 37 5.12 3.37 13.28
C THR A 37 6.17 4.48 13.17
N LEU A 38 7.26 4.24 12.45
CA LEU A 38 8.31 5.23 12.23
C LEU A 38 7.77 6.50 11.57
N THR A 39 6.89 6.35 10.58
CA THR A 39 6.26 7.49 9.90
C THR A 39 5.44 8.33 10.87
N ILE A 40 4.59 7.70 11.68
CA ILE A 40 3.77 8.40 12.68
C ILE A 40 4.65 9.11 13.70
N GLU A 41 5.69 8.44 14.21
CA GLU A 41 6.63 9.06 15.16
C GLU A 41 7.35 10.26 14.55
N MET A 42 7.84 10.15 13.32
CA MET A 42 8.52 11.24 12.63
C MET A 42 7.58 12.44 12.38
N ILE A 43 6.31 12.19 12.06
CA ILE A 43 5.28 13.24 11.94
C ILE A 43 5.05 13.90 13.30
N VAL A 44 4.83 13.13 14.36
CA VAL A 44 4.55 13.64 15.71
C VAL A 44 5.73 14.48 16.21
N LEU A 45 6.95 13.96 16.13
CA LEU A 45 8.16 14.68 16.54
C LEU A 45 8.34 15.97 15.75
N SER A 46 8.11 15.96 14.44
CA SER A 46 8.17 17.17 13.62
C SER A 46 7.12 18.20 14.01
N ALA A 47 5.90 17.75 14.31
CA ALA A 47 4.80 18.61 14.73
C ALA A 47 5.09 19.35 16.05
N ILE A 48 5.91 18.76 16.93
CA ILE A 48 6.36 19.38 18.18
C ILE A 48 7.76 20.01 18.08
N GLY A 49 8.34 20.11 16.89
CA GLY A 49 9.65 20.74 16.66
C GLY A 49 10.86 19.93 17.15
N VAL A 50 10.70 18.62 17.38
CA VAL A 50 11.78 17.74 17.83
C VAL A 50 12.47 17.10 16.64
N ARG A 51 13.80 17.29 16.56
CA ARG A 51 14.64 16.68 15.53
C ARG A 51 14.78 15.18 15.74
N TRP A 52 14.72 14.43 14.65
CA TRP A 52 14.83 12.98 14.65
C TRP A 52 16.24 12.50 14.99
N SER A 53 16.32 11.37 15.68
CA SER A 53 17.54 10.60 15.84
C SER A 53 17.20 9.11 15.89
N ILE A 54 18.14 8.25 15.53
CA ILE A 54 17.93 6.80 15.53
C ILE A 54 17.50 6.29 16.91
N PRO A 55 18.17 6.66 18.04
CA PRO A 55 17.74 6.18 19.34
C PRO A 55 16.31 6.62 19.66
N LEU A 56 15.95 7.89 19.39
CA LEU A 56 14.63 8.44 19.69
C LEU A 56 13.51 7.69 18.96
N LEU A 57 13.70 7.40 17.66
CA LEU A 57 12.73 6.69 16.81
C LEU A 57 12.67 5.18 17.09
N LEU A 58 13.59 4.63 17.90
CA LEU A 58 13.57 3.22 18.29
C LEU A 58 13.03 3.00 19.70
N ILE A 59 12.86 4.05 20.52
CA ILE A 59 12.35 3.92 21.90
C ILE A 59 10.96 3.29 21.92
N VAL A 60 9.99 3.91 21.24
CA VAL A 60 8.59 3.45 21.27
C VAL A 60 8.48 2.03 20.70
N PRO A 61 9.03 1.72 19.51
CA PRO A 61 8.94 0.37 18.96
C PRO A 61 9.56 -0.71 19.85
N VAL A 62 10.71 -0.41 20.47
CA VAL A 62 11.38 -1.34 21.39
C VAL A 62 10.53 -1.56 22.64
N ILE A 63 10.00 -0.51 23.26
CA ILE A 63 9.13 -0.64 24.44
C ILE A 63 7.91 -1.51 24.13
N VAL A 64 7.23 -1.28 23.00
CA VAL A 64 6.06 -2.10 22.63
C VAL A 64 6.46 -3.55 22.32
N ALA A 65 7.66 -3.77 21.77
CA ALA A 65 8.17 -5.11 21.45
C ALA A 65 8.54 -5.97 22.67
N LEU A 66 8.78 -5.36 23.84
CA LEU A 66 9.11 -6.07 25.08
C LEU A 66 7.91 -6.77 25.76
N ILE A 67 6.68 -6.55 25.26
CA ILE A 67 5.48 -7.17 25.82
C ILE A 67 5.44 -8.67 25.44
N PRO A 68 5.30 -9.60 26.42
CA PRO A 68 5.45 -11.05 26.20
C PRO A 68 4.39 -11.67 25.27
N ARG A 69 4.71 -12.88 24.75
CA ARG A 69 4.05 -13.54 23.60
C ARG A 69 3.46 -14.90 23.91
N ASN A 70 2.52 -15.32 23.05
CA ASN A 70 2.15 -16.72 22.81
C ASN A 70 2.54 -17.14 21.37
N ALA A 71 3.37 -18.18 21.21
CA ALA A 71 3.73 -18.83 19.94
C ALA A 71 2.80 -20.06 19.68
N PRO A 72 2.69 -20.66 18.46
CA PRO A 72 3.58 -20.66 17.29
C PRO A 72 2.87 -20.41 15.93
N HIS A 73 3.60 -20.52 14.82
CA HIS A 73 3.09 -20.49 13.44
C HIS A 73 3.61 -21.69 12.64
N ASP A 74 2.71 -22.36 11.90
CA ASP A 74 3.02 -23.48 11.03
C ASP A 74 3.60 -23.01 9.69
N ALA A 75 4.63 -23.73 9.22
CA ALA A 75 5.20 -23.53 7.90
C ALA A 75 4.33 -24.21 6.83
N SER A 76 3.80 -23.44 5.88
CA SER A 76 3.13 -24.00 4.70
C SER A 76 4.15 -24.46 3.66
N LYS A 77 3.86 -25.58 2.98
CA LYS A 77 4.62 -26.02 1.80
C LYS A 77 4.27 -25.14 0.59
N TYR A 78 5.28 -24.70 -0.16
CA TYR A 78 5.12 -23.89 -1.38
C TYR A 78 5.24 -24.76 -2.64
N HIS A 79 4.50 -24.42 -3.70
CA HIS A 79 4.64 -25.01 -5.03
C HIS A 79 5.76 -24.33 -5.83
N LEU A 80 6.82 -25.08 -6.15
CA LEU A 80 8.05 -24.57 -6.76
C LEU A 80 7.84 -23.79 -8.07
N LEU A 81 6.97 -24.27 -8.97
CA LEU A 81 6.76 -23.64 -10.28
C LEU A 81 6.28 -22.18 -10.15
N PHE A 82 5.27 -21.93 -9.31
CA PHE A 82 4.73 -20.59 -9.12
C PHE A 82 5.71 -19.65 -8.41
N LEU A 83 6.52 -20.20 -7.50
CA LEU A 83 7.61 -19.46 -6.88
C LEU A 83 8.65 -19.04 -7.93
N ILE A 84 9.01 -19.92 -8.86
CA ILE A 84 9.92 -19.60 -9.96
C ILE A 84 9.36 -18.44 -10.80
N VAL A 85 8.08 -18.50 -11.20
CA VAL A 85 7.46 -17.43 -11.99
C VAL A 85 7.48 -16.09 -11.24
N ALA A 86 7.12 -16.09 -9.95
CA ALA A 86 7.19 -14.88 -9.13
C ALA A 86 8.62 -14.34 -9.02
N CYS A 87 9.61 -15.21 -8.79
CA CYS A 87 11.02 -14.84 -8.71
C CYS A 87 11.55 -14.29 -10.04
N VAL A 88 11.17 -14.87 -11.19
CA VAL A 88 11.55 -14.37 -12.52
C VAL A 88 10.97 -12.99 -12.76
N ALA A 89 9.68 -12.77 -12.45
CA ALA A 89 9.06 -11.46 -12.58
C ALA A 89 9.76 -10.39 -11.72
N LEU A 90 10.05 -10.73 -10.45
CA LEU A 90 10.79 -9.86 -9.55
C LEU A 90 12.22 -9.60 -10.03
N ALA A 91 12.88 -10.60 -10.60
CA ALA A 91 14.23 -10.45 -11.14
C ALA A 91 14.24 -9.54 -12.38
N VAL A 92 13.28 -9.68 -13.29
CA VAL A 92 13.14 -8.77 -14.45
C VAL A 92 12.91 -7.35 -13.97
N TYR A 93 11.99 -7.14 -13.02
CA TYR A 93 11.76 -5.81 -12.47
C TYR A 93 12.99 -5.25 -11.78
N ALA A 94 13.69 -6.08 -10.98
CA ALA A 94 14.93 -5.68 -10.35
C ALA A 94 15.97 -5.24 -11.38
N LEU A 95 16.17 -5.99 -12.47
CA LEU A 95 17.08 -5.59 -13.53
C LEU A 95 16.71 -4.22 -14.14
N THR A 96 15.43 -3.96 -14.37
CA THR A 96 14.96 -2.66 -14.91
C THR A 96 15.14 -1.52 -13.92
N VAL A 97 14.89 -1.74 -12.62
CA VAL A 97 15.14 -0.74 -11.57
C VAL A 97 16.64 -0.46 -11.47
N MET A 98 17.45 -1.52 -11.50
CA MET A 98 18.91 -1.42 -11.35
C MET A 98 19.58 -0.79 -12.58
N SER A 99 18.94 -0.84 -13.75
CA SER A 99 19.36 -0.07 -14.94
C SER A 99 18.81 1.35 -14.98
N ALA A 100 18.08 1.79 -13.93
CA ALA A 100 17.33 3.04 -13.86
C ALA A 100 16.28 3.23 -14.98
N ALA A 101 16.00 2.17 -15.74
CA ALA A 101 15.04 2.22 -16.85
C ALA A 101 13.59 2.30 -16.37
N ALA A 102 13.33 2.09 -15.07
CA ALA A 102 12.03 2.29 -14.43
C ALA A 102 12.02 3.49 -13.47
N THR A 103 12.97 4.42 -13.58
CA THR A 103 13.05 5.61 -12.71
C THR A 103 12.13 6.71 -13.22
N SER A 104 11.39 7.36 -12.33
CA SER A 104 10.48 8.46 -12.68
C SER A 104 11.03 9.83 -12.31
N GLY A 105 10.61 10.84 -13.07
CA GLY A 105 10.78 12.25 -12.73
C GLY A 105 10.20 12.60 -11.35
N ASP A 106 9.09 11.99 -10.94
CA ASP A 106 8.50 12.22 -9.62
C ASP A 106 9.46 11.80 -8.50
N PHE A 107 10.25 10.73 -8.70
CA PHE A 107 11.25 10.35 -7.71
C PHE A 107 12.31 11.43 -7.57
N VAL A 108 12.85 11.92 -8.68
CA VAL A 108 13.92 12.93 -8.66
C VAL A 108 13.42 14.26 -8.12
N PHE A 109 12.31 14.77 -8.65
CA PHE A 109 11.84 16.14 -8.38
C PHE A 109 10.88 16.25 -7.19
N PHE A 110 10.33 15.13 -6.71
CA PHE A 110 9.32 15.15 -5.67
C PHE A 110 9.67 14.21 -4.51
N TRP A 111 9.61 12.89 -4.69
CA TRP A 111 9.71 11.94 -3.58
C TRP A 111 11.10 11.89 -2.93
N GLY A 112 12.14 11.74 -3.75
CA GLY A 112 13.54 11.68 -3.32
C GLY A 112 14.04 13.04 -2.81
N THR A 113 13.71 14.13 -3.50
CA THR A 113 14.09 15.49 -3.05
C THR A 113 13.48 15.83 -1.69
N LYS A 114 12.18 15.56 -1.47
CA LYS A 114 11.58 15.69 -0.13
C LYS A 114 12.29 14.84 0.91
N GLY A 115 12.55 13.57 0.59
CA GLY A 115 13.24 12.65 1.50
C GLY A 115 14.63 13.12 1.88
N GLN A 116 15.37 13.70 0.92
CA GLN A 116 16.69 14.25 1.16
C GLN A 116 16.65 15.44 2.11
N ILE A 117 15.77 16.40 1.84
CA ILE A 117 15.63 17.62 2.63
C ILE A 117 15.16 17.28 4.05
N PHE A 118 14.15 16.43 4.19
CA PHE A 118 13.67 15.97 5.50
C PHE A 118 14.78 15.25 6.28
N GLY A 119 15.59 14.43 5.60
CA GLY A 119 16.73 13.73 6.21
C GLY A 119 17.82 14.68 6.70
N GLN A 120 18.12 15.73 5.93
CA GLN A 120 19.10 16.76 6.28
C GLN A 120 18.63 17.61 7.47
N GLU A 121 17.37 18.04 7.46
CA GLU A 121 16.77 18.82 8.55
C GLU A 121 16.43 17.97 9.78
N ARG A 122 16.36 16.64 9.59
CA ARG A 122 15.88 15.68 10.58
C ARG A 122 14.49 16.04 11.11
N MET A 123 13.65 16.59 10.25
CA MET A 123 12.26 16.95 10.52
C MET A 123 11.50 17.17 9.21
N LEU A 124 10.18 17.23 9.27
CA LEU A 124 9.37 17.75 8.16
C LEU A 124 9.62 19.26 8.01
N ASP A 125 10.34 19.64 6.95
CA ASP A 125 10.58 21.04 6.63
C ASP A 125 9.32 21.68 6.01
N THR A 126 8.47 22.24 6.86
CA THR A 126 7.23 22.88 6.42
C THR A 126 7.47 24.20 5.69
N ALA A 127 8.62 24.87 5.90
CA ALA A 127 8.95 26.09 5.16
C ALA A 127 9.29 25.74 3.71
N PHE A 128 10.09 24.70 3.50
CA PHE A 128 10.37 24.14 2.18
C PHE A 128 9.08 23.71 1.45
N LEU A 129 8.18 23.01 2.14
CA LEU A 129 6.92 22.54 1.55
C LEU A 129 5.93 23.66 1.22
N ARG A 130 5.90 24.75 2.01
CA ARG A 130 5.01 25.89 1.74
C ARG A 130 5.49 26.79 0.61
N ASN A 131 6.74 26.65 0.18
CA ASN A 131 7.27 27.49 -0.89
C ASN A 131 6.44 27.29 -2.18
N PRO A 132 5.82 28.36 -2.74
CA PRO A 132 5.06 28.27 -3.99
C PRO A 132 5.85 27.69 -5.16
N ASP A 133 7.18 27.87 -5.19
CA ASP A 133 8.04 27.33 -6.24
C ASP A 133 8.08 25.78 -6.23
N HIS A 134 7.66 25.16 -5.12
CA HIS A 134 7.61 23.71 -4.93
C HIS A 134 6.18 23.16 -5.02
N VAL A 135 5.23 23.91 -5.57
CA VAL A 135 3.82 23.49 -5.72
C VAL A 135 3.67 22.13 -6.41
N VAL A 136 4.48 21.88 -7.45
CA VAL A 136 4.46 20.62 -8.22
C VAL A 136 4.97 19.43 -7.42
N MET A 137 5.57 19.66 -6.25
CA MET A 137 5.95 18.60 -5.33
C MET A 137 4.77 18.15 -4.45
N HIS A 138 3.54 18.61 -4.67
CA HIS A 138 2.36 18.18 -3.91
C HIS A 138 2.59 18.24 -2.38
N PRO A 139 2.78 19.43 -1.79
CA PRO A 139 3.02 19.58 -0.35
C PRO A 139 1.91 18.97 0.52
N GLU A 140 0.71 18.83 -0.02
CA GLU A 140 -0.45 18.20 0.60
C GLU A 140 -0.36 16.66 0.68
N TYR A 141 0.52 16.03 -0.10
CA TYR A 141 0.64 14.58 -0.11
C TYR A 141 1.22 14.05 1.20
N PRO A 142 0.59 13.01 1.79
CA PRO A 142 1.10 12.34 2.97
C PRO A 142 2.56 11.87 2.81
N PRO A 143 3.40 11.95 3.86
CA PRO A 143 4.86 11.96 3.67
C PRO A 143 5.56 10.62 3.94
N LEU A 144 4.87 9.47 3.97
CA LEU A 144 5.49 8.18 4.36
C LEU A 144 6.74 7.84 3.55
N VAL A 145 6.71 7.99 2.23
CA VAL A 145 7.82 7.60 1.37
C VAL A 145 9.02 8.55 1.50
N PRO A 146 8.84 9.89 1.49
CA PRO A 146 9.88 10.82 1.88
C PRO A 146 10.44 10.57 3.28
N LEU A 147 9.60 10.23 4.26
CA LEU A 147 10.04 9.93 5.63
C LEU A 147 10.82 8.62 5.72
N TYR A 148 10.47 7.61 4.93
CA TYR A 148 11.27 6.41 4.78
C TYR A 148 12.66 6.73 4.22
N TYR A 149 12.75 7.57 3.19
CA TYR A 149 14.04 8.01 2.64
C TYR A 149 14.85 8.82 3.65
N ALA A 150 14.21 9.75 4.36
CA ALA A 150 14.83 10.52 5.44
C ALA A 150 15.34 9.62 6.57
N TRP A 151 14.58 8.59 6.94
CA TRP A 151 15.01 7.56 7.89
C TRP A 151 16.31 6.90 7.42
N THR A 152 16.41 6.47 6.16
CA THR A 152 17.64 5.85 5.63
C THR A 152 18.85 6.80 5.53
N MET A 153 18.61 8.11 5.69
CA MET A 153 19.64 9.14 5.74
C MET A 153 20.13 9.48 7.13
N LEU A 154 19.49 8.99 8.21
CA LEU A 154 20.00 9.29 9.55
C LEU A 154 21.43 8.75 9.72
N GLY A 155 22.36 9.64 10.05
CA GLY A 155 23.81 9.36 10.04
C GLY A 155 24.50 9.66 8.70
N ALA A 156 23.88 10.44 7.82
CA ALA A 156 24.37 10.81 6.50
C ALA A 156 24.02 12.24 6.11
N GLN A 157 24.66 12.72 5.04
CA GLN A 157 24.37 14.01 4.41
C GLN A 157 23.61 13.90 3.09
N GLN A 158 23.60 12.72 2.48
CA GLN A 158 23.04 12.48 1.14
C GLN A 158 22.18 11.23 1.12
N LEU A 159 21.12 11.28 0.30
CA LEU A 159 20.25 10.15 0.00
C LEU A 159 21.03 9.10 -0.80
N ASP A 160 20.85 7.83 -0.44
CA ASP A 160 21.18 6.76 -1.37
C ASP A 160 20.08 6.68 -2.43
N TRP A 161 20.22 7.48 -3.49
CA TRP A 161 19.23 7.55 -4.57
C TRP A 161 18.97 6.17 -5.17
N PHE A 162 20.01 5.34 -5.27
CA PHE A 162 19.88 4.00 -5.82
C PHE A 162 19.19 3.04 -4.85
N GLY A 163 19.55 3.09 -3.56
CA GLY A 163 18.84 2.37 -2.51
C GLY A 163 17.35 2.74 -2.46
N ALA A 164 17.03 4.03 -2.57
CA ALA A 164 15.67 4.52 -2.62
C ALA A 164 14.89 3.98 -3.82
N MET A 165 15.49 3.92 -5.02
CA MET A 165 14.88 3.24 -6.17
C MET A 165 14.69 1.74 -5.93
N ALA A 166 15.70 1.06 -5.40
CA ALA A 166 15.68 -0.37 -5.11
C ALA A 166 14.61 -0.77 -4.08
N SER A 167 14.17 0.17 -3.24
CA SER A 167 13.05 -0.08 -2.30
C SER A 167 11.77 -0.51 -3.01
N ALA A 168 11.55 -0.11 -4.26
CA ALA A 168 10.40 -0.55 -5.06
C ALA A 168 10.36 -2.07 -5.26
N ILE A 169 11.54 -2.70 -5.45
CA ILE A 169 11.67 -4.16 -5.55
C ILE A 169 11.24 -4.82 -4.24
N LEU A 170 11.70 -4.27 -3.11
CA LEU A 170 11.36 -4.76 -1.78
C LEU A 170 9.84 -4.67 -1.54
N PHE A 171 9.22 -3.53 -1.84
CA PHE A 171 7.77 -3.35 -1.68
C PHE A 171 6.98 -4.35 -2.53
N LEU A 172 7.35 -4.55 -3.81
CA LEU A 172 6.68 -5.53 -4.67
C LEU A 172 6.86 -6.97 -4.18
N ALA A 173 8.07 -7.33 -3.73
CA ALA A 173 8.34 -8.65 -3.17
C ALA A 173 7.52 -8.91 -1.91
N LEU A 174 7.49 -7.94 -0.97
CA LEU A 174 6.71 -8.06 0.25
C LEU A 174 5.19 -8.08 -0.02
N ALA A 175 4.70 -7.26 -0.95
CA ALA A 175 3.30 -7.30 -1.39
C ALA A 175 2.94 -8.68 -1.95
N THR A 176 3.80 -9.25 -2.79
CA THR A 176 3.64 -10.60 -3.33
C THR A 176 3.59 -11.64 -2.21
N LEU A 177 4.45 -11.53 -1.20
CA LEU A 177 4.48 -12.46 -0.07
C LEU A 177 3.24 -12.35 0.84
N ALA A 178 2.57 -11.20 0.89
CA ALA A 178 1.31 -11.03 1.61
C ALA A 178 0.11 -11.74 0.94
N ILE A 179 0.23 -12.15 -0.33
CA ILE A 179 -0.85 -12.80 -1.07
C ILE A 179 -0.91 -14.29 -0.76
N ARG A 180 -2.12 -14.82 -0.56
CA ARG A 180 -2.37 -16.25 -0.36
C ARG A 180 -2.53 -17.00 -1.68
N GLY A 181 -1.98 -18.21 -1.72
CA GLY A 181 -2.01 -19.11 -2.89
C GLY A 181 -0.92 -18.77 -3.91
N ASP A 182 -0.09 -19.76 -4.26
CA ASP A 182 1.13 -19.50 -5.04
C ASP A 182 0.83 -19.02 -6.47
N ALA A 183 -0.23 -19.53 -7.10
CA ALA A 183 -0.68 -19.03 -8.40
C ALA A 183 -1.06 -17.55 -8.38
N ASN A 184 -1.72 -17.09 -7.29
CA ASN A 184 -2.09 -15.68 -7.13
C ASN A 184 -0.86 -14.80 -6.90
N LYS A 185 0.14 -15.30 -6.15
CA LYS A 185 1.43 -14.61 -5.98
C LYS A 185 2.14 -14.43 -7.31
N ALA A 186 2.25 -15.50 -8.10
CA ALA A 186 2.88 -15.47 -9.42
C ALA A 186 2.17 -14.49 -10.36
N LEU A 187 0.83 -14.54 -10.43
CA LEU A 187 0.04 -13.62 -11.23
C LEU A 187 0.24 -12.17 -10.80
N PHE A 188 0.16 -11.89 -9.50
CA PHE A 188 0.34 -10.55 -8.95
C PHE A 188 1.74 -10.01 -9.24
N ALA A 189 2.79 -10.79 -8.94
CA ALA A 189 4.17 -10.41 -9.17
C ALA A 189 4.43 -10.09 -10.65
N ALA A 190 3.99 -10.94 -11.57
CA ALA A 190 4.15 -10.72 -13.01
C ALA A 190 3.41 -9.47 -13.48
N MET A 191 2.16 -9.30 -13.05
CA MET A 191 1.32 -8.18 -13.45
C MET A 191 1.88 -6.85 -12.93
N PHE A 192 2.19 -6.76 -11.64
CA PHE A 192 2.68 -5.51 -11.05
C PHE A 192 4.13 -5.22 -11.38
N ALA A 193 4.98 -6.21 -11.62
CA ALA A 193 6.31 -5.99 -12.21
C ALA A 193 6.18 -5.29 -13.57
N LEU A 194 5.34 -5.82 -14.46
CA LEU A 194 5.11 -5.22 -15.78
C LEU A 194 4.55 -3.79 -15.68
N LEU A 195 3.57 -3.58 -14.80
CA LEU A 195 2.98 -2.25 -14.59
C LEU A 195 3.98 -1.27 -13.98
N PHE A 196 4.82 -1.71 -13.04
CA PHE A 196 5.81 -0.85 -12.41
C PHE A 196 6.91 -0.43 -13.40
N ILE A 197 7.36 -1.35 -14.26
CA ILE A 197 8.28 -1.04 -15.36
C ILE A 197 7.65 -0.02 -16.29
N ARG A 198 6.44 -0.28 -16.76
CA ARG A 198 5.79 0.57 -17.77
C ARG A 198 5.49 1.98 -17.29
N ASN A 199 5.28 2.15 -16.00
CA ASN A 199 4.90 3.42 -15.39
C ASN A 199 6.06 4.10 -14.66
N ASP A 200 7.28 3.60 -14.85
CA ASP A 200 8.51 4.15 -14.30
C ASP A 200 8.44 4.42 -12.78
N VAL A 201 7.81 3.55 -11.99
CA VAL A 201 7.49 3.89 -10.58
C VAL A 201 8.64 3.65 -9.57
N ALA A 202 9.86 3.37 -10.03
CA ALA A 202 10.97 3.12 -9.11
C ALA A 202 11.32 4.39 -8.32
N GLY A 203 11.38 4.26 -6.99
CA GLY A 203 11.58 5.39 -6.08
C GLY A 203 10.34 6.26 -5.84
N ASN A 204 9.20 5.95 -6.49
CA ASN A 204 7.96 6.67 -6.24
C ASN A 204 7.18 6.07 -5.07
N ALA A 205 6.03 6.70 -4.77
CA ALA A 205 5.13 6.23 -3.72
C ALA A 205 4.24 5.04 -4.13
N GLU A 206 4.05 4.78 -5.43
CA GLU A 206 3.17 3.69 -5.87
C GLU A 206 3.56 2.31 -5.33
N PRO A 207 4.83 1.86 -5.35
CA PRO A 207 5.21 0.57 -4.78
C PRO A 207 4.84 0.43 -3.30
N ALA A 208 5.09 1.45 -2.49
CA ALA A 208 4.74 1.47 -1.07
C ALA A 208 3.22 1.45 -0.86
N LEU A 209 2.48 2.20 -1.69
CA LEU A 209 1.02 2.25 -1.62
C LEU A 209 0.42 0.88 -1.92
N ILE A 210 0.82 0.28 -3.05
CA ILE A 210 0.36 -1.07 -3.46
C ILE A 210 0.72 -2.10 -2.39
N PHE A 211 1.90 -2.00 -1.78
CA PHE A 211 2.27 -2.85 -0.66
C PHE A 211 1.27 -2.78 0.49
N PHE A 212 0.93 -1.58 0.97
CA PHE A 212 -0.03 -1.41 2.07
C PHE A 212 -1.45 -1.83 1.70
N GLU A 213 -1.91 -1.53 0.48
CA GLU A 213 -3.23 -1.95 0.00
C GLU A 213 -3.37 -3.47 -0.06
N VAL A 214 -2.32 -4.17 -0.51
CA VAL A 214 -2.26 -5.63 -0.58
C VAL A 214 -2.25 -6.26 0.81
N VAL A 215 -1.48 -5.71 1.76
CA VAL A 215 -1.50 -6.17 3.16
C VAL A 215 -2.89 -5.95 3.78
N ALA A 216 -3.52 -4.79 3.56
CA ALA A 216 -4.86 -4.50 4.06
C ALA A 216 -5.91 -5.47 3.51
N CYS A 217 -5.92 -5.69 2.18
CA CYS A 217 -6.83 -6.62 1.53
C CYS A 217 -6.57 -8.08 1.94
N GLY A 218 -5.31 -8.49 2.03
CA GLY A 218 -4.89 -9.84 2.44
C GLY A 218 -5.33 -10.17 3.86
N ALA A 219 -5.09 -9.27 4.81
CA ALA A 219 -5.52 -9.42 6.20
C ALA A 219 -7.06 -9.44 6.33
N ALA A 220 -7.77 -8.57 5.60
CA ALA A 220 -9.24 -8.58 5.64
C ALA A 220 -9.85 -9.85 5.03
N ALA A 221 -9.26 -10.36 3.94
CA ALA A 221 -9.65 -11.63 3.33
C ALA A 221 -9.39 -12.82 4.28
N ALA A 222 -8.24 -12.83 4.95
CA ALA A 222 -7.90 -13.83 5.98
C ALA A 222 -8.91 -13.84 7.13
N SER A 223 -9.23 -12.66 7.65
CA SER A 223 -10.20 -12.47 8.72
C SER A 223 -11.60 -12.96 8.31
N ALA A 224 -12.04 -12.67 7.09
CA ALA A 224 -13.32 -13.14 6.57
C ALA A 224 -13.36 -14.68 6.45
N ALA A 225 -12.27 -15.31 6.00
CA ALA A 225 -12.18 -16.76 5.89
C ALA A 225 -12.17 -17.46 7.26
N GLY A 226 -11.48 -16.90 8.26
CA GLY A 226 -11.43 -17.45 9.62
C GLY A 226 -12.81 -17.51 10.30
N VAL A 227 -13.64 -16.48 10.09
CA VAL A 227 -15.02 -16.45 10.60
C VAL A 227 -15.86 -17.59 10.04
N LEU A 228 -15.70 -17.92 8.74
CA LEU A 228 -16.44 -19.00 8.09
C LEU A 228 -15.98 -20.39 8.55
N ALA A 229 -14.67 -20.59 8.73
CA ALA A 229 -14.12 -21.87 9.18
C ALA A 229 -14.55 -22.23 10.62
N SER A 230 -14.81 -21.24 11.47
CA SER A 230 -15.29 -21.43 12.85
C SER A 230 -16.78 -21.78 12.97
N GLY A 231 -17.46 -22.11 11.86
CA GLY A 231 -18.91 -22.32 11.72
C GLY A 231 -19.55 -23.44 12.55
N ASP A 232 -18.91 -23.91 13.61
CA ASP A 232 -19.57 -24.71 14.63
C ASP A 232 -20.43 -23.79 15.51
N ALA A 233 -21.65 -23.53 15.04
CA ALA A 233 -22.66 -22.74 15.75
C ALA A 233 -23.02 -23.29 17.13
N THR A 234 -22.60 -24.54 17.45
CA THR A 234 -22.91 -25.20 18.72
C THR A 234 -21.86 -24.96 19.81
N THR A 235 -20.59 -24.73 19.43
CA THR A 235 -19.56 -24.36 20.41
C THR A 235 -19.52 -22.84 20.53
N ARG A 236 -20.29 -22.34 21.52
CA ARG A 236 -20.31 -20.96 22.00
C ARG A 236 -18.96 -20.50 22.61
N ARG A 237 -17.82 -20.98 22.09
CA ARG A 237 -16.51 -20.44 22.45
C ARG A 237 -16.48 -19.00 21.97
N PRO A 238 -16.13 -18.05 22.86
CA PRO A 238 -16.22 -16.64 22.55
C PRO A 238 -15.38 -16.32 21.32
N ARG A 239 -16.02 -15.70 20.33
CA ARG A 239 -15.48 -15.07 19.10
C ARG A 239 -14.30 -14.11 19.33
N ALA A 240 -13.84 -13.96 20.57
CA ALA A 240 -12.93 -12.95 21.07
C ALA A 240 -11.44 -13.21 20.79
N ALA A 241 -11.01 -14.43 20.46
CA ALA A 241 -9.58 -14.76 20.43
C ALA A 241 -8.88 -14.59 19.07
N ALA A 242 -9.56 -14.82 17.93
CA ALA A 242 -8.91 -14.84 16.60
C ALA A 242 -9.22 -13.61 15.72
N ALA A 243 -10.42 -13.04 15.83
CA ALA A 243 -10.81 -11.85 15.06
C ALA A 243 -9.99 -10.57 15.33
N PRO A 244 -9.45 -10.30 16.54
CA PRO A 244 -8.75 -9.04 16.81
C PRO A 244 -7.43 -8.87 16.05
N GLN A 245 -6.78 -9.95 15.63
CA GLN A 245 -5.43 -9.92 15.07
C GLN A 245 -5.41 -9.32 13.67
N ASP A 246 -6.10 -9.95 12.72
CA ASP A 246 -6.10 -9.54 11.31
C ASP A 246 -6.67 -8.11 11.18
N ASP A 247 -7.60 -7.78 12.06
CA ASP A 247 -8.21 -6.48 12.24
C ASP A 247 -7.17 -5.37 12.57
N VAL A 248 -6.22 -5.65 13.47
CA VAL A 248 -5.12 -4.74 13.79
C VAL A 248 -4.16 -4.59 12.61
N VAL A 249 -3.81 -5.70 11.94
CA VAL A 249 -2.94 -5.68 10.76
C VAL A 249 -3.58 -4.86 9.63
N THR A 250 -4.87 -5.05 9.37
CA THR A 250 -5.63 -4.24 8.42
C THR A 250 -5.59 -2.77 8.83
N ALA A 251 -5.83 -2.42 10.10
CA ALA A 251 -5.79 -1.03 10.55
C ALA A 251 -4.40 -0.39 10.35
N ILE A 252 -3.32 -1.10 10.68
CA ILE A 252 -1.94 -0.65 10.44
C ILE A 252 -1.70 -0.40 8.95
N ALA A 253 -2.12 -1.35 8.10
CA ALA A 253 -1.93 -1.24 6.66
C ALA A 253 -2.73 -0.08 6.05
N LEU A 254 -3.95 0.16 6.53
CA LEU A 254 -4.74 1.34 6.14
C LEU A 254 -4.08 2.65 6.57
N CYS A 255 -3.45 2.70 7.76
CA CYS A 255 -2.67 3.87 8.18
C CYS A 255 -1.48 4.10 7.25
N GLY A 256 -0.76 3.03 6.86
CA GLY A 256 0.32 3.11 5.89
C GLY A 256 -0.14 3.62 4.52
N ALA A 257 -1.26 3.10 4.01
CA ALA A 257 -1.85 3.56 2.75
C ALA A 257 -2.22 5.06 2.81
N ILE A 258 -2.93 5.48 3.86
CA ILE A 258 -3.26 6.89 4.12
C ILE A 258 -2.02 7.77 4.15
N LEU A 259 -0.94 7.30 4.77
CA LEU A 259 0.28 8.10 4.91
C LEU A 259 1.18 8.08 3.67
N THR A 260 0.86 7.27 2.65
CA THR A 260 1.69 7.15 1.44
C THR A 260 1.33 8.17 0.36
N LYS A 261 0.03 8.34 0.07
CA LYS A 261 -0.46 9.21 -1.00
C LYS A 261 -1.95 9.50 -0.80
N MET A 262 -2.49 10.51 -1.48
CA MET A 262 -3.92 10.86 -1.40
C MET A 262 -4.83 9.72 -1.87
N GLU A 263 -4.39 8.99 -2.88
CA GLU A 263 -5.03 7.77 -3.41
C GLU A 263 -5.21 6.71 -2.31
N GLY A 264 -4.21 6.57 -1.44
CA GLY A 264 -4.28 5.65 -0.30
C GLY A 264 -5.29 6.06 0.76
N ALA A 265 -5.51 7.37 0.96
CA ALA A 265 -6.59 7.86 1.81
C ALA A 265 -7.97 7.54 1.24
N VAL A 266 -8.15 7.73 -0.08
CA VAL A 266 -9.39 7.36 -0.78
C VAL A 266 -9.62 5.85 -0.69
N PHE A 267 -8.61 5.04 -0.99
CA PHE A 267 -8.65 3.59 -0.80
C PHE A 267 -9.11 3.23 0.60
N ALA A 268 -8.49 3.80 1.64
CA ALA A 268 -8.82 3.46 3.02
C ALA A 268 -10.26 3.83 3.40
N ILE A 269 -10.76 4.98 2.95
CA ILE A 269 -12.15 5.39 3.17
C ILE A 269 -13.11 4.40 2.51
N LEU A 270 -12.91 4.09 1.22
CA LEU A 270 -13.77 3.16 0.49
C LEU A 270 -13.71 1.76 1.12
N PHE A 271 -12.52 1.32 1.52
CA PHE A 271 -12.31 0.05 2.20
C PHE A 271 -13.09 -0.03 3.51
N ILE A 272 -13.00 1.01 4.35
CA ILE A 272 -13.74 1.10 5.62
C ILE A 272 -15.25 1.10 5.40
N VAL A 273 -15.74 1.92 4.46
CA VAL A 273 -17.16 2.10 4.17
C VAL A 273 -17.78 0.79 3.66
N PHE A 274 -17.16 0.15 2.67
CA PHE A 274 -17.76 -1.01 2.00
C PHE A 274 -17.53 -2.33 2.73
N LEU A 275 -16.42 -2.50 3.47
CA LEU A 275 -16.20 -3.70 4.28
C LEU A 275 -16.81 -3.61 5.69
N TRP A 276 -17.44 -2.47 6.02
CA TRP A 276 -18.22 -2.22 7.25
C TRP A 276 -17.48 -2.58 8.56
N ARG A 277 -16.17 -2.38 8.62
CA ARG A 277 -15.39 -2.68 9.84
C ARG A 277 -15.30 -1.47 10.76
N ARG A 278 -16.45 -1.00 11.26
CA ARG A 278 -16.59 0.26 12.03
C ARG A 278 -15.60 0.45 13.18
N LYS A 279 -15.27 -0.63 13.92
CA LYS A 279 -14.32 -0.54 15.03
C LYS A 279 -12.86 -0.37 14.58
N LEU A 280 -12.52 -0.84 13.38
CA LEU A 280 -11.18 -0.72 12.79
C LEU A 280 -10.95 0.62 12.11
N ALA A 281 -12.04 1.32 11.81
CA ALA A 281 -11.99 2.62 11.15
C ALA A 281 -11.34 3.70 12.01
N ILE A 282 -11.40 3.59 13.34
CA ILE A 282 -11.03 4.67 14.25
C ILE A 282 -9.55 5.05 14.07
N ILE A 283 -8.64 4.08 14.14
CA ILE A 283 -7.20 4.37 14.08
C ILE A 283 -6.79 4.98 12.73
N PRO A 284 -7.14 4.40 11.56
CA PRO A 284 -6.81 5.01 10.27
C PRO A 284 -7.45 6.39 10.08
N LEU A 285 -8.70 6.59 10.51
CA LEU A 285 -9.36 7.91 10.41
C LEU A 285 -8.70 8.95 11.31
N VAL A 286 -8.21 8.57 12.50
CA VAL A 286 -7.43 9.46 13.36
C VAL A 286 -6.10 9.82 12.69
N VAL A 287 -5.41 8.87 12.08
CA VAL A 287 -4.17 9.13 11.32
C VAL A 287 -4.42 10.08 10.16
N LEU A 288 -5.48 9.84 9.38
CA LEU A 288 -5.89 10.73 8.29
C LEU A 288 -6.20 12.14 8.82
N ALA A 289 -7.03 12.23 9.86
CA ALA A 289 -7.37 13.52 10.47
C ALA A 289 -6.13 14.25 11.00
N ALA A 290 -5.19 13.54 11.63
CA ALA A 290 -3.95 14.11 12.11
C ALA A 290 -3.10 14.69 10.97
N TRP A 291 -2.97 13.98 9.84
CA TRP A 291 -2.29 14.51 8.66
C TRP A 291 -3.01 15.73 8.09
N LEU A 292 -4.33 15.67 7.92
CA LEU A 292 -5.11 16.81 7.41
C LEU A 292 -5.02 18.03 8.34
N VAL A 293 -5.04 17.84 9.66
CA VAL A 293 -4.83 18.94 10.60
C VAL A 293 -3.42 19.50 10.45
N PHE A 294 -2.39 18.65 10.46
CA PHE A 294 -1.00 19.07 10.27
C PHE A 294 -0.80 19.85 8.98
N ALA A 295 -1.29 19.34 7.85
CA ALA A 295 -1.17 19.99 6.56
C ALA A 295 -1.90 21.34 6.52
N LYS A 296 -3.09 21.44 7.13
CA LYS A 296 -3.85 22.70 7.21
C LYS A 296 -3.18 23.72 8.11
N THR A 297 -2.77 23.35 9.32
CA THR A 297 -2.10 24.27 10.26
C THR A 297 -0.77 24.76 9.71
N ASN A 298 -0.16 23.96 8.84
CA ASN A 298 1.08 24.31 8.18
C ASN A 298 0.89 24.84 6.75
N GLY A 299 -0.29 25.33 6.36
CA GLY A 299 -0.49 25.98 5.06
C GLY A 299 -0.09 25.14 3.85
N LEU A 300 -0.14 23.80 3.97
CA LEU A 300 0.19 22.88 2.88
C LEU A 300 -1.00 22.66 1.95
N PHE A 301 -2.22 22.98 2.41
CA PHE A 301 -3.40 23.12 1.55
C PHE A 301 -3.49 24.57 1.07
N GLY A 302 -3.53 24.79 -0.25
CA GLY A 302 -3.55 26.13 -0.81
C GLY A 302 -2.91 26.25 -2.18
N THR A 303 -2.31 25.17 -2.67
CA THR A 303 -1.84 25.00 -4.04
C THR A 303 -2.94 24.59 -5.01
N SER A 304 -4.22 24.65 -4.59
CA SER A 304 -5.36 24.46 -5.49
C SER A 304 -5.43 25.63 -6.46
N ASP A 305 -4.55 25.58 -7.45
CA ASP A 305 -4.58 26.40 -8.64
C ASP A 305 -6.01 26.40 -9.18
N PRO A 306 -6.62 27.56 -9.46
CA PRO A 306 -7.93 27.63 -10.09
C PRO A 306 -8.03 26.80 -11.38
N ARG A 307 -6.88 26.51 -12.04
CA ARG A 307 -6.78 25.57 -13.17
C ARG A 307 -7.24 24.14 -12.83
N TYR A 308 -7.22 23.77 -11.55
CA TYR A 308 -7.69 22.48 -11.04
C TYR A 308 -9.17 22.48 -10.62
N ALA A 309 -9.94 23.53 -10.92
CA ALA A 309 -11.36 23.56 -10.62
C ALA A 309 -12.13 22.46 -11.37
N PHE A 310 -12.98 21.76 -10.62
CA PHE A 310 -13.90 20.78 -11.18
C PHE A 310 -14.85 21.44 -12.19
N SER A 311 -15.10 20.78 -13.31
CA SER A 311 -16.10 21.21 -14.28
C SER A 311 -16.84 20.02 -14.88
N VAL A 312 -18.18 20.07 -14.81
CA VAL A 312 -19.09 19.03 -15.33
C VAL A 312 -18.86 18.80 -16.83
N ALA A 313 -18.47 19.84 -17.58
CA ALA A 313 -18.18 19.74 -19.01
C ALA A 313 -17.05 18.75 -19.33
N TYR A 314 -16.15 18.49 -18.38
CA TYR A 314 -15.00 17.61 -18.54
C TYR A 314 -15.21 16.19 -17.98
N VAL A 315 -16.37 15.89 -17.38
CA VAL A 315 -16.67 14.54 -16.88
C VAL A 315 -16.61 13.51 -18.00
N TRP A 316 -17.25 13.77 -19.13
CA TRP A 316 -17.26 12.84 -20.27
C TRP A 316 -15.89 12.69 -20.95
N PRO A 317 -15.14 13.78 -21.24
CA PRO A 317 -13.74 13.68 -21.65
C PRO A 317 -12.87 12.88 -20.68
N ALA A 318 -12.96 13.14 -19.37
CA ALA A 318 -12.20 12.42 -18.35
C ALA A 318 -12.56 10.93 -18.33
N MET A 319 -13.84 10.57 -18.48
CA MET A 319 -14.26 9.18 -18.62
C MET A 319 -13.65 8.49 -19.84
N LYS A 320 -13.67 9.14 -21.02
CA LYS A 320 -13.08 8.59 -22.25
C LYS A 320 -11.58 8.39 -22.12
N GLN A 321 -10.89 9.38 -21.56
CA GLN A 321 -9.45 9.31 -21.34
C GLN A 321 -9.12 8.22 -20.32
N LEU A 322 -9.85 8.15 -19.20
CA LEU A 322 -9.70 7.10 -18.20
C LEU A 322 -9.93 5.71 -18.80
N ALA A 323 -10.94 5.54 -19.66
CA ALA A 323 -11.17 4.29 -20.38
C ALA A 323 -9.95 3.90 -21.23
N GLY A 324 -9.36 4.85 -21.97
CA GLY A 324 -8.10 4.62 -22.67
C GLY A 324 -6.95 4.20 -21.73
N GLN A 325 -6.81 4.89 -20.59
CA GLN A 325 -5.75 4.61 -19.60
C GLN A 325 -5.95 3.29 -18.86
N LEU A 326 -7.19 2.80 -18.70
CA LEU A 326 -7.48 1.46 -18.18
C LEU A 326 -6.82 0.35 -19.00
N SER A 327 -6.50 0.60 -20.27
CA SER A 327 -5.76 -0.36 -21.07
C SER A 327 -4.33 -0.59 -20.56
N PHE A 328 -3.77 0.36 -19.80
CA PHE A 328 -2.34 0.46 -19.48
C PHE A 328 -1.45 0.36 -20.74
N GLY A 329 -1.99 0.67 -21.92
CA GLY A 329 -1.37 0.38 -23.22
C GLY A 329 -0.97 -1.08 -23.42
N LEU A 330 -1.66 -2.00 -22.73
CA LEU A 330 -1.50 -3.45 -22.75
C LEU A 330 -2.84 -4.13 -23.08
N TRP A 331 -3.69 -3.47 -23.87
CA TRP A 331 -5.00 -3.99 -24.28
C TRP A 331 -5.85 -4.52 -23.11
N TYR A 332 -5.83 -3.82 -21.96
CA TYR A 332 -6.57 -4.18 -20.75
C TYR A 332 -6.15 -5.54 -20.13
N LEU A 333 -5.00 -6.09 -20.52
CA LEU A 333 -4.51 -7.39 -20.07
C LEU A 333 -4.52 -7.58 -18.54
N PRO A 334 -4.13 -6.60 -17.69
CA PRO A 334 -4.18 -6.76 -16.24
C PRO A 334 -5.58 -7.10 -15.70
N TRP A 335 -6.61 -6.40 -16.21
CA TRP A 335 -8.01 -6.64 -15.84
C TRP A 335 -8.51 -7.98 -16.36
N ILE A 336 -8.16 -8.32 -17.61
CA ILE A 336 -8.54 -9.59 -18.23
C ILE A 336 -7.93 -10.77 -17.44
N ALA A 337 -6.66 -10.68 -17.05
CA ALA A 337 -5.97 -11.72 -16.28
C ALA A 337 -6.63 -11.95 -14.91
N CYS A 338 -6.98 -10.88 -14.19
CA CYS A 338 -7.74 -10.97 -12.93
C CYS A 338 -9.13 -11.60 -13.15
N GLY A 339 -9.84 -11.19 -14.20
CA GLY A 339 -11.15 -11.75 -14.56
C GLY A 339 -11.07 -13.24 -14.91
N ALA A 340 -10.05 -13.65 -15.65
CA ALA A 340 -9.79 -15.04 -16.01
C ALA A 340 -9.48 -15.90 -14.77
N ALA A 341 -8.66 -15.40 -13.85
CA ALA A 341 -8.38 -16.09 -12.58
C ALA A 341 -9.67 -16.33 -11.77
N ALA A 342 -10.54 -15.32 -11.68
CA ALA A 342 -11.86 -15.46 -11.03
C ALA A 342 -12.76 -16.48 -11.71
N ALA A 343 -12.76 -16.53 -13.04
CA ALA A 343 -13.60 -17.45 -13.82
C ALA A 343 -13.12 -18.90 -13.72
N LEU A 344 -11.79 -19.12 -13.82
CA LEU A 344 -11.18 -20.45 -13.75
C LEU A 344 -11.26 -21.05 -12.35
N GLY A 345 -11.09 -20.25 -11.30
CA GLY A 345 -11.23 -20.72 -9.92
C GLY A 345 -12.60 -21.33 -9.61
N ARG A 346 -13.68 -20.79 -10.22
CA ARG A 346 -15.04 -21.33 -10.06
C ARG A 346 -15.22 -22.73 -10.66
N ARG A 347 -14.52 -23.05 -11.76
CA ARG A 347 -14.67 -24.34 -12.45
C ARG A 347 -14.05 -25.48 -11.64
N ASN A 348 -12.89 -25.26 -11.02
CA ASN A 348 -12.22 -26.27 -10.19
C ASN A 348 -13.05 -26.63 -8.95
N GLU A 349 -13.79 -25.66 -8.39
CA GLU A 349 -14.70 -25.91 -7.25
C GLU A 349 -15.88 -26.83 -7.63
N GLN A 350 -16.32 -26.83 -8.90
CA GLN A 350 -17.42 -27.67 -9.38
C GLN A 350 -17.00 -29.12 -9.66
N LEU A 351 -15.72 -29.36 -9.95
CA LEU A 351 -15.21 -30.68 -10.36
C LEU A 351 -14.90 -31.63 -9.19
N HIS A 352 -14.92 -31.14 -7.95
CA HIS A 352 -14.75 -31.97 -6.74
C HIS A 352 -16.02 -31.99 -5.87
N PRO A 353 -17.14 -32.55 -6.37
CA PRO A 353 -18.42 -32.57 -5.66
C PRO A 353 -18.37 -33.35 -4.34
N SER A 354 -17.43 -34.29 -4.16
CA SER A 354 -17.35 -35.19 -3.02
C SER A 354 -16.93 -34.53 -1.68
N ARG A 355 -16.55 -33.24 -1.66
CA ARG A 355 -16.33 -32.48 -0.42
C ARG A 355 -17.54 -31.61 -0.11
N HIS A 356 -18.67 -32.25 0.20
CA HIS A 356 -19.97 -31.63 0.54
C HIS A 356 -20.01 -30.89 1.89
N VAL A 357 -18.92 -30.22 2.32
CA VAL A 357 -19.07 -29.20 3.36
C VAL A 357 -19.62 -27.96 2.67
N PHE A 358 -20.92 -27.75 2.84
CA PHE A 358 -21.70 -26.58 2.38
C PHE A 358 -21.21 -25.31 3.10
N ILE A 359 -19.94 -24.91 2.90
CA ILE A 359 -19.42 -23.64 3.39
C ILE A 359 -20.04 -22.57 2.49
N ARG A 360 -21.13 -21.94 2.97
CA ARG A 360 -21.70 -20.74 2.35
C ARG A 360 -20.57 -19.71 2.17
N ARG A 361 -20.29 -19.45 0.89
CA ARG A 361 -19.02 -18.94 0.35
C ARG A 361 -18.58 -17.55 0.84
N PRO A 362 -17.26 -17.24 0.80
CA PRO A 362 -16.64 -15.92 1.05
C PRO A 362 -17.05 -14.78 0.10
N ARG A 363 -18.21 -14.87 -0.57
CA ARG A 363 -18.79 -13.81 -1.42
C ARG A 363 -18.99 -12.48 -0.69
N ALA A 364 -19.07 -12.51 0.64
CA ALA A 364 -19.25 -11.33 1.47
C ALA A 364 -18.12 -10.29 1.33
N ALA A 365 -16.88 -10.70 1.03
CA ALA A 365 -15.77 -9.76 0.86
C ALA A 365 -15.56 -9.32 -0.59
N ALA A 366 -15.84 -10.19 -1.57
CA ALA A 366 -15.59 -9.91 -2.97
C ALA A 366 -16.47 -8.78 -3.55
N ALA A 367 -17.76 -8.76 -3.22
CA ALA A 367 -18.67 -7.73 -3.73
C ALA A 367 -18.30 -6.33 -3.22
N PRO A 368 -18.07 -6.11 -1.91
CA PRO A 368 -17.56 -4.84 -1.39
C PRO A 368 -16.28 -4.34 -2.06
N LEU A 369 -15.31 -5.22 -2.29
CA LEU A 369 -14.04 -4.83 -2.94
C LEU A 369 -14.25 -4.42 -4.40
N LEU A 370 -15.11 -5.12 -5.15
CA LEU A 370 -15.48 -4.72 -6.50
C LEU A 370 -16.20 -3.37 -6.53
N VAL A 371 -17.14 -3.15 -5.61
CA VAL A 371 -17.84 -1.86 -5.47
C VAL A 371 -16.84 -0.76 -5.13
N ALA A 372 -15.91 -1.00 -4.21
CA ALA A 372 -14.84 -0.05 -3.89
C ALA A 372 -13.99 0.28 -5.12
N ALA A 373 -13.62 -0.72 -5.94
CA ALA A 373 -12.88 -0.48 -7.19
C ALA A 373 -13.68 0.43 -8.16
N ILE A 374 -14.97 0.17 -8.36
CA ILE A 374 -15.84 0.97 -9.23
C ILE A 374 -16.00 2.40 -8.70
N VAL A 375 -16.21 2.56 -7.40
CA VAL A 375 -16.35 3.89 -6.77
C VAL A 375 -15.02 4.65 -6.83
N PHE A 376 -13.88 3.96 -6.73
CA PHE A 376 -12.57 4.58 -6.92
C PHE A 376 -12.40 5.09 -8.36
N LEU A 377 -12.83 4.33 -9.36
CA LEU A 377 -12.83 4.79 -10.76
C LEU A 377 -13.74 6.02 -10.95
N ALA A 378 -14.92 6.04 -10.31
CA ALA A 378 -15.79 7.21 -10.32
C ALA A 378 -15.13 8.42 -9.65
N PHE A 379 -14.45 8.22 -8.51
CA PHE A 379 -13.64 9.25 -7.86
C PHE A 379 -12.56 9.81 -8.80
N MET A 380 -11.86 8.96 -9.55
CA MET A 380 -10.88 9.43 -10.54
C MET A 380 -11.54 10.29 -11.62
N VAL A 381 -12.66 9.84 -12.20
CA VAL A 381 -13.40 10.65 -13.19
C VAL A 381 -13.71 12.04 -12.65
N LEU A 382 -14.23 12.13 -11.42
CA LEU A 382 -14.57 13.42 -10.82
C LEU A 382 -13.34 14.27 -10.51
N THR A 383 -12.25 13.67 -10.05
CA THR A 383 -10.99 14.37 -9.72
C THR A 383 -10.31 14.94 -10.96
N TYR A 384 -10.42 14.25 -12.09
CA TYR A 384 -9.81 14.65 -13.36
C TYR A 384 -10.79 15.31 -14.34
N ALA A 385 -12.04 15.57 -13.94
CA ALA A 385 -13.00 16.35 -14.72
C ALA A 385 -12.63 17.84 -14.72
N ARG A 386 -11.52 18.17 -15.37
CA ARG A 386 -10.91 19.52 -15.43
C ARG A 386 -10.27 19.79 -16.80
N PRO A 387 -10.00 21.06 -17.16
CA PRO A 387 -9.53 21.45 -18.50
C PRO A 387 -8.15 20.90 -18.92
N GLU A 388 -7.28 20.61 -17.95
CA GLU A 388 -5.89 20.23 -18.21
C GLU A 388 -5.69 18.71 -18.35
N ALA A 389 -4.79 18.30 -19.26
CA ALA A 389 -4.53 16.90 -19.62
C ALA A 389 -3.70 16.10 -18.58
N HIS A 390 -3.89 16.34 -17.28
CA HIS A 390 -3.12 15.67 -16.21
C HIS A 390 -3.34 14.17 -16.08
N LEU A 391 -4.44 13.67 -16.65
CA LEU A 391 -4.82 12.27 -16.53
C LEU A 391 -3.80 11.37 -17.24
N GLU A 392 -3.16 11.79 -18.33
CA GLU A 392 -2.19 10.95 -19.05
C GLU A 392 -0.91 10.64 -18.24
N TRP A 393 -0.41 11.59 -17.46
CA TRP A 393 0.87 11.44 -16.73
C TRP A 393 0.75 10.64 -15.43
N SER A 394 -0.46 10.47 -14.93
CA SER A 394 -0.70 9.94 -13.58
C SER A 394 -1.75 8.83 -13.55
N ALA A 395 -2.70 8.77 -14.48
CA ALA A 395 -3.82 7.85 -14.38
C ALA A 395 -3.39 6.40 -14.30
N GLN A 396 -2.45 5.95 -15.12
CA GLN A 396 -2.01 4.56 -15.08
C GLN A 396 -1.40 4.20 -13.72
N ARG A 397 -0.65 5.11 -13.10
CA ARG A 397 -0.13 4.93 -11.73
C ARG A 397 -1.26 4.84 -10.69
N VAL A 398 -2.25 5.72 -10.79
CA VAL A 398 -3.41 5.73 -9.89
C VAL A 398 -4.35 4.54 -10.09
N LEU A 399 -4.46 4.03 -11.32
CA LEU A 399 -5.29 2.88 -11.69
C LEU A 399 -4.79 1.56 -11.11
N MET A 400 -3.58 1.53 -10.55
CA MET A 400 -3.06 0.36 -9.85
C MET A 400 -3.86 0.06 -8.57
N THR A 401 -4.36 1.08 -7.86
CA THR A 401 -5.21 0.90 -6.67
C THR A 401 -6.54 0.18 -6.95
N PRO A 402 -7.39 0.63 -7.90
CA PRO A 402 -8.61 -0.11 -8.24
C PRO A 402 -8.29 -1.49 -8.83
N LEU A 403 -7.12 -1.69 -9.44
CA LEU A 403 -6.67 -3.01 -9.88
C LEU A 403 -6.36 -3.95 -8.70
N VAL A 404 -5.74 -3.48 -7.61
CA VAL A 404 -5.57 -4.27 -6.38
C VAL A 404 -6.92 -4.70 -5.82
N LEU A 405 -7.87 -3.77 -5.70
CA LEU A 405 -9.23 -4.07 -5.23
C LEU A 405 -9.93 -5.10 -6.13
N PHE A 406 -9.80 -4.96 -7.45
CA PHE A 406 -10.35 -5.91 -8.43
C PHE A 406 -9.68 -7.28 -8.33
N PHE A 407 -8.35 -7.34 -8.20
CA PHE A 407 -7.58 -8.56 -8.01
C PHE A 407 -8.04 -9.30 -6.74
N PHE A 408 -8.16 -8.62 -5.61
CA PHE A 408 -8.64 -9.25 -4.38
C PHE A 408 -10.11 -9.67 -4.45
N SER A 409 -10.98 -8.90 -5.11
CA SER A 409 -12.34 -9.34 -5.44
C SER A 409 -12.35 -10.61 -6.29
N ALA A 410 -11.42 -10.75 -7.24
CA ALA A 410 -11.29 -11.93 -8.10
C ALA A 410 -10.85 -13.16 -7.30
N ILE A 411 -9.76 -13.07 -6.53
CA ILE A 411 -9.18 -14.23 -5.84
C ILE A 411 -9.98 -14.67 -4.61
N THR A 412 -10.72 -13.75 -3.97
CA THR A 412 -11.63 -14.10 -2.85
C THR A 412 -12.91 -14.79 -3.30
N ARG A 413 -13.22 -14.78 -4.61
CA ARG A 413 -14.32 -15.57 -5.19
C ARG A 413 -13.91 -17.00 -5.52
N SER A 414 -12.62 -17.24 -5.73
CA SER A 414 -12.05 -18.53 -6.12
C SER A 414 -11.49 -19.35 -4.95
N ALA A 415 -11.16 -18.69 -3.85
CA ALA A 415 -10.81 -19.32 -2.58
C ALA A 415 -12.08 -19.74 -1.83
#